data_AF-A0A6J4VXP4-F1
#
_entry.id   AF-A0A6J4VXP4-F1
#
_cell.length_a   1.000
_cell.length_b   1.000
_cell.length_c   1.000
_cell.angle_alpha   90.00
_cell.angle_beta   90.00
_cell.angle_gamma   90.00
#
_symmetry.space_group_name_H-M   'P 1'
#
loop_
_entity.id
_entity.type
_entity.pdbx_description
1 polymer ?
#
loop_
_entity_poly.entity_id
_entity_poly.type
_entity_poly.pdbx_seq_one_letter_code
_entity_poly.pdbx_strand_id
1 'polypeptide(L)'
;MPRSIAPSTPVTYLPVKTSSGDPHLTVADLNAKSLEELREIAQKFELVGVTRVKRPELTIRILRAQVETEGEVFGDGVLEIIEDGFGFLRGERFLPSPDDIYVSQSQIRRFALRTGDRVSGQVRPPKDNEKFFSLLRVEAVNVVDPEVARKRPTFDALTPIFPLEMIDLETTPGVLSTRMLNLVAPVGRGQRGLIVSPPKAGKTMLLKAIANGVSANNPDMHLMVCLIGERPEEVTDMRRSI
;
A
#
# COMPACT_ATOMS: atom_id res chain seq x y z
N MET A 1 6.75 -6.19 -38.33
CA MET A 1 7.98 -6.29 -37.51
C MET A 1 7.67 -5.80 -36.11
N PRO A 2 7.70 -6.65 -35.07
CA PRO A 2 7.42 -6.20 -33.71
C PRO A 2 8.65 -5.51 -33.13
N ARG A 3 8.47 -4.30 -32.61
CA ARG A 3 9.52 -3.54 -31.90
C ARG A 3 9.77 -4.19 -30.54
N SER A 4 11.02 -4.63 -30.35
CA SER A 4 11.60 -5.02 -29.08
C SER A 4 11.34 -3.96 -28.00
N ILE A 5 10.68 -4.35 -26.90
CA ILE A 5 10.61 -3.57 -25.67
C ILE A 5 11.93 -3.82 -24.94
N ALA A 6 12.75 -2.78 -24.82
CA ALA A 6 14.01 -2.84 -24.11
C ALA A 6 13.80 -3.27 -22.64
N PRO A 7 14.70 -4.08 -22.06
CA PRO A 7 14.64 -4.39 -20.64
C PRO A 7 14.85 -3.11 -19.82
N SER A 8 14.01 -2.92 -18.80
CA SER A 8 14.16 -1.85 -17.82
C SER A 8 15.54 -1.93 -17.19
N THR A 9 16.22 -0.78 -17.14
CA THR A 9 17.59 -0.64 -16.61
C THR A 9 17.68 -1.17 -15.18
N PRO A 10 18.70 -1.98 -14.82
CA PRO A 10 18.90 -2.41 -13.45
C PRO A 10 19.19 -1.19 -12.58
N VAL A 11 18.40 -1.01 -11.51
CA VAL A 11 18.64 0.02 -10.50
C VAL A 11 20.01 -0.26 -9.87
N THR A 12 20.97 0.62 -10.11
CA THR A 12 22.32 0.50 -9.57
C THR A 12 22.29 0.97 -8.12
N TYR A 13 22.41 0.05 -7.17
CA TYR A 13 22.54 0.36 -5.74
C TYR A 13 23.97 0.83 -5.46
N LEU A 14 24.14 2.12 -5.21
CA LEU A 14 25.39 2.65 -4.65
C LEU A 14 25.31 2.54 -3.12
N PRO A 15 26.35 2.02 -2.44
CA PRO A 15 26.34 1.94 -0.97
C PRO A 15 26.44 3.34 -0.36
N VAL A 16 25.48 3.69 0.50
CA VAL A 16 25.50 4.90 1.33
C VAL A 16 26.37 4.63 2.56
N LYS A 17 27.14 5.64 2.99
CA LYS A 17 28.09 5.54 4.09
C LYS A 17 27.36 5.36 5.43
N THR A 18 27.82 4.39 6.21
CA THR A 18 27.32 4.02 7.54
C THR A 18 27.72 5.04 8.61
N SER A 19 26.74 5.64 9.30
CA SER A 19 26.92 6.22 10.63
C SER A 19 26.37 5.25 11.68
N SER A 20 27.23 4.39 12.20
CA SER A 20 26.91 3.41 13.24
C SER A 20 26.78 4.10 14.60
N GLY A 21 25.58 4.12 15.19
CA GLY A 21 25.40 4.54 16.59
C GLY A 21 23.96 4.70 17.09
N ASP A 22 22.98 4.92 16.22
CA ASP A 22 21.60 5.14 16.65
C ASP A 22 20.82 3.80 16.84
N PRO A 23 19.95 3.70 17.86
CA PRO A 23 19.14 2.51 18.08
C PRO A 23 18.17 2.26 16.91
N HIS A 24 18.06 1.00 16.47
CA HIS A 24 17.11 0.58 15.43
C HIS A 24 15.68 0.90 15.84
N LEU A 25 15.03 1.83 15.13
CA LEU A 25 13.66 2.24 15.39
C LEU A 25 12.67 1.23 14.84
N THR A 26 11.67 0.85 15.64
CA THR A 26 10.54 0.01 15.24
C THR A 26 9.32 0.86 14.88
N VAL A 27 8.30 0.24 14.25
CA VAL A 27 7.02 0.91 14.01
C VAL A 27 6.36 1.36 15.32
N ALA A 28 6.51 0.59 16.41
CA ALA A 28 6.01 0.98 17.72
C ALA A 28 6.66 2.27 18.23
N ASP A 29 7.99 2.39 18.09
CA ASP A 29 8.74 3.59 18.48
C ASP A 29 8.32 4.81 17.65
N LEU A 30 8.13 4.63 16.34
CA LEU A 30 7.69 5.70 15.43
C LEU A 30 6.22 6.10 15.68
N ASN A 31 5.37 5.18 16.13
CA ASN A 31 3.99 5.47 16.49
C ASN A 31 3.86 6.19 17.84
N ALA A 32 4.79 5.96 18.78
CA ALA A 32 4.81 6.66 20.06
C ALA A 32 5.25 8.14 19.93
N LYS A 33 5.94 8.50 18.84
CA LYS A 33 6.47 9.84 18.61
C LYS A 33 5.44 10.83 18.05
N SER A 34 5.71 12.12 18.23
CA SER A 34 4.91 13.19 17.62
C SER A 34 5.21 13.32 16.12
N LEU A 35 4.33 13.99 15.36
CA LEU A 35 4.57 14.23 13.94
C LEU A 35 5.79 15.14 13.70
N GLU A 36 6.09 16.04 14.63
CA GLU A 36 7.27 16.91 14.58
C GLU A 36 8.54 16.09 14.77
N GLU A 37 8.57 15.20 15.78
CA GLU A 37 9.68 14.27 16.01
C GLU A 37 9.91 13.33 14.83
N LEU A 38 8.84 12.84 14.19
CA LEU A 38 8.96 12.02 12.98
C LEU A 38 9.60 12.79 11.83
N ARG A 39 9.28 14.09 11.68
CA ARG A 39 9.91 14.94 10.66
C ARG A 39 11.37 15.22 10.98
N GLU A 40 11.73 15.42 12.25
CA GLU A 40 13.12 15.56 12.68
C GLU A 40 13.93 14.29 12.38
N ILE A 41 13.39 13.11 12.69
CA ILE A 41 14.02 11.82 12.34
C ILE A 41 14.18 11.71 10.84
N ALA A 42 13.16 12.07 10.06
CA ALA A 42 13.24 12.03 8.62
C ALA A 42 14.30 13.01 8.06
N GLN A 43 14.48 14.17 8.67
CA GLN A 43 15.56 15.11 8.32
C GLN A 43 16.95 14.55 8.64
N LYS A 44 17.11 13.82 9.76
CA LYS A 44 18.38 13.14 10.09
C LYS A 44 18.77 12.11 9.04
N PHE A 45 17.79 11.41 8.47
CA PHE A 45 17.98 10.49 7.34
C PHE A 45 17.99 11.18 5.97
N GLU A 46 18.10 12.51 5.92
CA GLU A 46 18.14 13.32 4.69
C GLU A 46 16.94 13.12 3.74
N LEU A 47 15.77 12.75 4.27
CA LEU A 47 14.58 12.50 3.46
C LEU A 47 13.98 13.79 2.91
N VAL A 48 13.85 13.85 1.58
CA VAL A 48 13.27 15.01 0.87
C VAL A 48 11.74 14.91 0.81
N GLY A 49 11.08 16.07 0.96
CA GLY A 49 9.65 16.21 0.70
C GLY A 49 8.72 15.70 1.80
N VAL A 50 9.20 15.62 3.05
CA VAL A 50 8.48 15.01 4.18
C VAL A 50 7.29 15.83 4.73
N THR A 51 7.16 17.10 4.35
CA THR A 51 6.20 18.04 4.97
C THR A 51 4.74 17.64 4.79
N ARG A 52 4.37 17.16 3.59
CA ARG A 52 2.98 16.82 3.21
C ARG A 52 2.69 15.31 3.20
N VAL A 53 3.64 14.50 3.64
CA VAL A 53 3.51 13.03 3.63
C VAL A 53 2.64 12.59 4.81
N LYS A 54 1.70 11.68 4.55
CA LYS A 54 0.87 11.09 5.61
C LYS A 54 1.74 10.25 6.54
N ARG A 55 1.36 10.18 7.82
CA ARG A 55 2.12 9.44 8.84
C ARG A 55 2.50 8.01 8.42
N PRO A 56 1.61 7.16 7.87
CA PRO A 56 1.97 5.79 7.48
C PRO A 56 3.09 5.74 6.42
N GLU A 57 3.02 6.61 5.42
CA GLU A 57 4.02 6.67 4.36
C GLU A 57 5.35 7.24 4.88
N LEU A 58 5.30 8.21 5.80
CA LEU A 58 6.49 8.73 6.46
C LEU A 58 7.20 7.64 7.28
N THR A 59 6.45 6.83 8.02
CA THR A 59 6.98 5.69 8.78
C THR A 59 7.75 4.72 7.87
N ILE A 60 7.16 4.31 6.75
CA ILE A 60 7.82 3.40 5.80
C ILE A 60 9.07 4.03 5.19
N ARG A 61 9.05 5.33 4.87
CA ARG A 61 10.23 6.03 4.36
C ARG A 61 11.37 6.08 5.37
N ILE A 62 11.08 6.32 6.64
CA ILE A 62 12.08 6.30 7.72
C ILE A 62 12.67 4.90 7.88
N LEU A 63 11.84 3.86 7.96
CA LEU A 63 12.30 2.47 8.09
C LEU A 63 13.18 2.05 6.90
N ARG A 64 12.82 2.47 5.68
CA ARG A 64 13.64 2.25 4.49
C ARG A 64 15.01 2.91 4.64
N ALA A 65 15.04 4.20 4.96
CA ALA A 65 16.28 4.94 5.08
C ALA A 65 17.20 4.37 6.18
N GLN A 66 16.62 3.90 7.28
CA GLN A 66 17.36 3.23 8.36
C GLN A 66 18.05 1.96 7.86
N VAL A 67 17.30 1.06 7.19
CA VAL A 67 17.86 -0.18 6.63
C VAL A 67 18.93 0.11 5.57
N GLU A 68 18.70 1.09 4.70
CA GLU A 68 19.66 1.48 3.67
C GLU A 68 20.94 2.12 4.26
N THR A 69 20.83 2.85 5.38
CA THR A 69 21.98 3.43 6.11
C THR A 69 22.81 2.34 6.79
N GLU A 70 22.20 1.22 7.18
CA GLU A 70 22.89 0.02 7.68
C GLU A 70 23.61 -0.77 6.56
N GLY A 71 23.48 -0.35 5.29
CA GLY A 71 24.05 -1.02 4.14
C GLY A 71 23.22 -2.22 3.64
N GLU A 72 22.00 -2.34 4.13
CA GLU A 72 21.09 -3.44 3.86
C GLU A 72 20.01 -3.04 2.85
N VAL A 73 19.35 -4.01 2.22
CA VAL A 73 18.31 -3.73 1.22
C VAL A 73 16.94 -3.73 1.88
N PHE A 74 16.11 -2.74 1.58
CA PHE A 74 14.72 -2.69 2.03
C PHE A 74 13.76 -3.20 0.94
N GLY A 75 12.83 -4.07 1.33
CA GLY A 75 11.78 -4.59 0.47
C GLY A 75 10.38 -4.32 1.03
N ASP A 76 9.41 -4.18 0.13
CA ASP A 76 7.99 -4.01 0.43
C ASP A 76 7.16 -4.73 -0.64
N GLY A 77 6.05 -5.32 -0.23
CA GLY A 77 5.09 -5.92 -1.16
C GLY A 77 3.91 -6.57 -0.45
N VAL A 78 2.96 -7.07 -1.22
CA VAL A 78 1.78 -7.76 -0.69
C VAL A 78 2.01 -9.27 -0.73
N LEU A 79 1.87 -9.90 0.43
CA LEU A 79 2.10 -11.32 0.61
C LEU A 79 1.06 -12.15 -0.13
N GLU A 80 1.54 -13.07 -0.95
CA GLU A 80 0.79 -14.18 -1.50
C GLU A 80 1.40 -15.48 -0.96
N ILE A 81 0.64 -16.22 -0.16
CA ILE A 81 1.02 -17.53 0.34
C ILE A 81 0.64 -18.58 -0.71
N ILE A 82 1.59 -19.42 -1.10
CA ILE A 82 1.41 -20.49 -2.08
C ILE A 82 1.12 -21.81 -1.33
N GLU A 83 0.62 -22.80 -2.06
CA GLU A 83 0.62 -24.21 -1.62
C GLU A 83 2.02 -24.59 -1.07
N ASP A 84 2.06 -25.37 0.01
CA ASP A 84 3.23 -25.66 0.87
C ASP A 84 3.57 -24.62 1.96
N GLY A 85 2.89 -23.47 1.97
CA GLY A 85 2.88 -22.55 3.12
C GLY A 85 4.09 -21.62 3.24
N PHE A 86 4.94 -21.53 2.21
CA PHE A 86 5.80 -20.38 1.98
C PHE A 86 5.07 -19.35 1.09
N GLY A 87 5.62 -18.16 0.91
CA GLY A 87 4.98 -17.12 0.11
C GLY A 87 5.94 -16.16 -0.57
N PHE A 88 5.38 -15.24 -1.34
CA PHE A 88 6.10 -14.16 -2.01
C PHE A 88 5.46 -12.82 -1.73
N LEU A 89 6.26 -11.78 -1.51
CA LEU A 89 5.79 -10.41 -1.55
C LEU A 89 5.76 -9.96 -3.00
N ARG A 90 4.56 -9.72 -3.52
CA ARG A 90 4.33 -9.21 -4.87
C ARG A 90 4.48 -7.70 -4.89
N GLY A 91 5.04 -7.18 -5.98
CA GLY A 91 5.07 -5.73 -6.24
C GLY A 91 3.69 -5.13 -6.53
N GLU A 92 3.67 -3.85 -6.92
CA GLU A 92 2.43 -3.05 -7.08
C GLU A 92 1.38 -3.62 -8.05
N ARG A 93 1.79 -4.47 -8.99
CA ARG A 93 0.87 -5.08 -9.96
C ARG A 93 0.23 -6.37 -9.46
N PHE A 94 0.63 -6.88 -8.29
CA PHE A 94 0.17 -8.16 -7.74
C PHE A 94 0.38 -9.36 -8.67
N LEU A 95 1.26 -9.23 -9.66
CA LEU A 95 1.60 -10.28 -10.61
C LEU A 95 2.98 -10.85 -10.26
N PRO A 96 3.21 -12.15 -10.53
CA PRO A 96 4.52 -12.75 -10.35
C PRO A 96 5.60 -11.97 -11.11
N SER A 97 6.68 -11.65 -10.40
CA SER A 97 7.83 -10.91 -10.91
C SER A 97 9.14 -11.60 -10.51
N PRO A 98 10.21 -11.49 -11.31
CA PRO A 98 11.56 -11.91 -10.89
C PRO A 98 12.04 -11.21 -9.62
N ASP A 99 11.52 -10.00 -9.36
CA ASP A 99 11.86 -9.17 -8.20
C ASP A 99 11.03 -9.51 -6.95
N ASP A 100 10.20 -10.56 -7.00
CA ASP A 100 9.39 -10.97 -5.85
C ASP A 100 10.28 -11.43 -4.68
N ILE A 101 9.84 -11.12 -3.46
CA ILE A 101 10.59 -11.42 -2.24
C ILE A 101 10.04 -12.69 -1.61
N TYR A 102 10.86 -13.72 -1.53
CA TYR A 102 10.55 -14.96 -0.84
C TYR A 102 10.37 -14.74 0.66
N VAL A 103 9.28 -15.30 1.20
CA VAL A 103 8.95 -15.33 2.62
C VAL A 103 8.84 -16.77 3.09
N SER A 104 9.62 -17.10 4.10
CA SER A 104 9.67 -18.46 4.65
C SER A 104 8.41 -18.80 5.46
N GLN A 105 8.07 -20.09 5.50
CA GLN A 105 6.97 -20.60 6.31
C GLN A 105 7.12 -20.25 7.81
N SER A 106 8.36 -20.22 8.32
CA SER A 106 8.64 -19.86 9.72
C SER A 106 8.29 -18.40 10.01
N GLN A 107 8.59 -17.47 9.10
CA GLN A 107 8.21 -16.06 9.23
C GLN A 107 6.69 -15.88 9.15
N ILE A 108 6.03 -16.55 8.20
CA ILE A 108 4.57 -16.53 8.06
C ILE A 108 3.90 -16.98 9.36
N ARG A 109 4.35 -18.11 9.93
CA ARG A 109 3.82 -18.63 11.20
C ARG A 109 4.13 -17.72 12.38
N ARG A 110 5.36 -17.22 12.49
CA ARG A 110 5.82 -16.38 13.61
C ARG A 110 4.97 -15.11 13.75
N PHE A 111 4.72 -14.42 12.65
CA PHE A 111 3.97 -13.16 12.63
C PHE A 111 2.48 -13.33 12.30
N ALA A 112 2.00 -14.59 12.19
CA ALA A 112 0.64 -14.92 11.78
C ALA A 112 0.20 -14.19 10.49
N LEU A 113 1.11 -14.12 9.51
CA LEU A 113 0.88 -13.44 8.24
C LEU A 113 -0.18 -14.19 7.42
N ARG A 114 -0.94 -13.43 6.62
CA ARG A 114 -2.01 -13.93 5.77
C ARG A 114 -1.85 -13.37 4.35
N THR A 115 -2.33 -14.09 3.35
CA THR A 115 -2.41 -13.56 1.98
C THR A 115 -3.16 -12.23 1.98
N GLY A 116 -2.59 -11.21 1.33
CA GLY A 116 -3.10 -9.84 1.31
C GLY A 116 -2.42 -8.90 2.32
N ASP A 117 -1.60 -9.40 3.24
CA ASP A 117 -0.81 -8.53 4.12
C ASP A 117 0.27 -7.79 3.33
N ARG A 118 0.33 -6.46 3.49
CA ARG A 118 1.48 -5.68 3.03
C ARG A 118 2.61 -5.83 4.04
N VAL A 119 3.71 -6.44 3.64
CA VAL A 119 4.86 -6.69 4.50
C VAL A 119 6.02 -5.86 4.00
N SER A 120 6.72 -5.21 4.91
CA SER A 120 7.91 -4.44 4.60
C SER A 120 9.03 -4.74 5.59
N GLY A 121 10.26 -4.73 5.10
CA GLY A 121 11.43 -4.91 5.95
C GLY A 121 12.70 -5.23 5.19
N GLN A 122 13.69 -5.73 5.92
CA GLN A 122 15.01 -6.01 5.38
C GLN A 122 14.97 -7.25 4.48
N VAL A 123 15.56 -7.13 3.29
CA VAL A 123 15.72 -8.21 2.32
C VAL A 123 17.18 -8.41 2.00
N ARG A 124 17.52 -9.62 1.55
CA ARG A 124 18.83 -9.94 1.00
C ARG A 124 18.74 -10.42 -0.44
N PRO A 125 19.79 -10.21 -1.25
CA PRO A 125 19.87 -10.81 -2.56
C PRO A 125 19.88 -12.35 -2.49
N PRO A 126 19.46 -13.02 -3.58
CA PRO A 126 19.59 -14.47 -3.69
C PRO A 126 21.05 -14.90 -3.55
N LYS A 127 21.26 -16.03 -2.86
CA LYS A 127 22.54 -16.77 -2.93
C LYS A 127 22.64 -17.55 -4.24
N ASP A 128 23.81 -18.13 -4.53
CA ASP A 128 24.08 -18.85 -5.80
C ASP A 128 23.05 -19.95 -6.15
N ASN A 129 22.36 -20.53 -5.15
CA ASN A 129 21.34 -21.56 -5.32
C ASN A 129 19.89 -21.05 -5.21
N GLU A 130 19.69 -19.74 -5.05
CA GLU A 130 18.38 -19.11 -4.89
C GLU A 130 18.05 -18.24 -6.11
N LYS A 131 16.76 -18.13 -6.46
CA LYS A 131 16.32 -17.33 -7.61
C LYS A 131 15.77 -15.95 -7.24
N PHE A 132 15.31 -15.80 -6.00
CA PHE A 132 14.55 -14.64 -5.54
C PHE A 132 15.24 -13.95 -4.37
N PHE A 133 14.94 -12.67 -4.16
CA PHE A 133 15.27 -12.01 -2.91
C PHE A 133 14.60 -12.73 -1.75
N SER A 134 15.20 -12.68 -0.55
CA SER A 134 14.65 -13.32 0.64
C SER A 134 14.45 -12.30 1.74
N LEU A 135 13.26 -12.32 2.36
CA LEU A 135 12.97 -11.49 3.53
C LEU A 135 13.81 -11.97 4.71
N LEU A 136 14.63 -11.08 5.28
CA LEU A 136 15.43 -11.34 6.47
C LEU A 136 14.68 -10.99 7.74
N ARG A 137 14.21 -9.73 7.82
CA ARG A 137 13.55 -9.18 9.00
C ARG A 137 12.29 -8.44 8.58
N VAL A 138 11.19 -8.70 9.28
CA VAL A 138 9.93 -7.97 9.11
C VAL A 138 10.02 -6.70 9.96
N GLU A 139 9.90 -5.54 9.34
CA GLU A 139 9.85 -4.24 10.05
C GLU A 139 8.41 -3.80 10.30
N ALA A 140 7.51 -4.03 9.33
CA ALA A 140 6.11 -3.67 9.46
C ALA A 140 5.19 -4.63 8.70
N VAL A 141 3.97 -4.80 9.21
CA VAL A 141 2.87 -5.50 8.56
C VAL A 141 1.69 -4.55 8.49
N ASN A 142 1.17 -4.23 7.30
CA ASN A 142 0.11 -3.24 7.08
C ASN A 142 0.40 -1.88 7.75
N VAL A 143 1.67 -1.46 7.73
CA VAL A 143 2.17 -0.22 8.36
C VAL A 143 1.97 -0.16 9.88
N VAL A 144 1.76 -1.33 10.51
CA VAL A 144 1.73 -1.49 11.96
C VAL A 144 2.84 -2.43 12.41
N ASP A 145 3.14 -2.38 13.70
CA ASP A 145 4.14 -3.24 14.32
C ASP A 145 3.76 -4.73 14.14
N PRO A 146 4.71 -5.62 13.76
CA PRO A 146 4.41 -7.02 13.50
C PRO A 146 3.81 -7.78 14.70
N GLU A 147 4.21 -7.44 15.93
CA GLU A 147 3.69 -8.09 17.15
C GLU A 147 2.27 -7.64 17.46
N VAL A 148 1.94 -6.38 17.14
CA VAL A 148 0.56 -5.88 17.21
C VAL A 148 -0.29 -6.50 16.11
N ALA A 149 0.22 -6.52 14.88
CA ALA A 149 -0.46 -7.09 13.72
C ALA A 149 -0.86 -8.56 13.96
N ARG A 150 -0.02 -9.32 14.64
CA ARG A 150 -0.27 -10.74 14.98
C ARG A 150 -1.54 -10.97 15.80
N LYS A 151 -1.92 -10.01 16.66
CA LYS A 151 -3.08 -10.13 17.56
C LYS A 151 -4.40 -9.72 16.92
N ARG A 152 -4.39 -9.29 15.65
CA ARG A 152 -5.59 -8.78 14.97
C ARG A 152 -6.61 -9.90 14.71
N PRO A 153 -7.92 -9.64 14.87
CA PRO A 153 -8.95 -10.61 14.54
C PRO A 153 -8.91 -10.99 13.05
N THR A 154 -9.52 -12.10 12.70
CA THR A 154 -9.85 -12.42 11.30
C THR A 154 -11.01 -11.57 10.84
N PHE A 155 -11.05 -11.23 9.55
CA PHE A 155 -12.15 -10.46 8.98
C PHE A 155 -13.50 -11.15 9.20
N ASP A 156 -13.55 -12.48 9.04
CA ASP A 156 -14.76 -13.29 9.23
C ASP A 156 -15.24 -13.37 10.68
N ALA A 157 -14.39 -13.03 11.66
CA ALA A 157 -14.78 -12.98 13.07
C ALA A 157 -15.41 -11.64 13.48
N LEU A 158 -15.37 -10.62 12.61
CA LEU A 158 -15.97 -9.33 12.88
C LEU A 158 -17.49 -9.40 12.78
N THR A 159 -18.20 -8.66 13.63
CA THR A 159 -19.66 -8.58 13.57
C THR A 159 -20.09 -7.64 12.44
N PRO A 160 -20.82 -8.13 11.42
CA PRO A 160 -21.33 -7.28 10.36
C PRO A 160 -22.44 -6.36 10.91
N ILE A 161 -22.31 -5.06 10.66
CA ILE A 161 -23.30 -4.05 11.03
C ILE A 161 -23.65 -3.18 9.83
N PHE A 162 -24.80 -2.50 9.90
CA PHE A 162 -25.16 -1.51 8.89
C PHE A 162 -24.25 -0.27 8.98
N PRO A 163 -24.03 0.46 7.87
CA PRO A 163 -23.29 1.71 7.89
C PRO A 163 -23.91 2.72 8.84
N LEU A 164 -23.10 3.28 9.72
CA LEU A 164 -23.50 4.34 10.68
C LEU A 164 -23.00 5.72 10.27
N GLU A 165 -21.95 5.77 9.46
CA GLU A 165 -21.31 7.00 9.00
C GLU A 165 -21.51 7.14 7.49
N MET A 166 -22.06 8.27 7.07
CA MET A 166 -22.20 8.62 5.66
C MET A 166 -20.86 9.10 5.11
N ILE A 167 -20.54 8.67 3.89
CA ILE A 167 -19.42 9.17 3.11
C ILE A 167 -19.94 10.36 2.30
N ASP A 168 -19.49 11.56 2.64
CA ASP A 168 -19.86 12.75 1.88
C ASP A 168 -19.09 12.79 0.54
N LEU A 169 -19.81 12.79 -0.56
CA LEU A 169 -19.27 12.84 -1.92
C LEU A 169 -19.38 14.22 -2.58
N GLU A 170 -20.03 15.18 -1.92
CA GLU A 170 -20.19 16.54 -2.44
C GLU A 170 -18.85 17.30 -2.37
N THR A 171 -18.43 17.91 -3.47
CA THR A 171 -17.14 18.63 -3.54
C THR A 171 -17.35 20.08 -3.96
N THR A 172 -17.44 20.33 -5.26
CA THR A 172 -17.71 21.67 -5.81
C THR A 172 -19.16 21.76 -6.29
N PRO A 173 -19.77 22.97 -6.27
CA PRO A 173 -21.17 23.13 -6.67
C PRO A 173 -21.50 22.66 -8.10
N GLY A 174 -20.50 22.61 -8.99
CA GLY A 174 -20.64 22.16 -10.38
C GLY A 174 -20.76 20.64 -10.55
N VAL A 175 -20.38 19.84 -9.55
CA VAL A 175 -20.48 18.37 -9.60
C VAL A 175 -21.83 17.94 -9.05
N LEU A 176 -22.86 18.07 -9.87
CA LEU A 176 -24.24 17.77 -9.45
C LEU A 176 -24.49 16.28 -9.19
N SER A 177 -23.74 15.39 -9.85
CA SER A 177 -23.92 13.94 -9.73
C SER A 177 -23.71 13.41 -8.30
N THR A 178 -22.68 13.88 -7.61
CA THR A 178 -22.41 13.43 -6.23
C THR A 178 -23.38 14.04 -5.22
N ARG A 179 -23.85 15.27 -5.47
CA ARG A 179 -24.92 15.90 -4.68
C ARG A 179 -26.23 15.13 -4.78
N MET A 180 -26.60 14.75 -6.00
CA MET A 180 -27.78 13.90 -6.22
C MET A 180 -27.61 12.54 -5.54
N LEU A 181 -26.41 11.96 -5.59
CA LEU A 181 -26.14 10.68 -4.93
C LEU A 181 -26.28 10.79 -3.41
N ASN A 182 -25.72 11.83 -2.78
CA ASN A 182 -25.87 12.09 -1.35
C ASN A 182 -27.35 12.19 -0.92
N LEU A 183 -28.21 12.81 -1.75
CA LEU A 183 -29.62 13.02 -1.43
C LEU A 183 -30.49 11.79 -1.70
N VAL A 184 -30.27 11.09 -2.81
CA VAL A 184 -31.18 10.05 -3.30
C VAL A 184 -30.73 8.64 -2.89
N ALA A 185 -29.43 8.41 -2.83
CA ALA A 185 -28.84 7.11 -2.51
C ALA A 185 -27.53 7.30 -1.72
N PRO A 186 -27.62 7.77 -0.46
CA PRO A 186 -26.44 8.03 0.37
C PRO A 186 -25.59 6.78 0.53
N VAL A 187 -24.27 6.96 0.44
CA VAL A 187 -23.29 5.88 0.57
C VAL A 187 -22.65 5.98 1.95
N GLY A 188 -22.66 4.90 2.72
CA GLY A 188 -22.03 4.85 4.05
C GLY A 188 -20.75 4.01 4.11
N ARG A 189 -20.01 4.12 5.22
CA ARG A 189 -18.86 3.27 5.51
C ARG A 189 -19.32 1.83 5.74
N GLY A 190 -18.88 0.92 4.87
CA GLY A 190 -19.35 -0.47 4.80
C GLY A 190 -20.53 -0.69 3.84
N GLN A 191 -20.91 0.32 3.05
CA GLN A 191 -21.98 0.19 2.06
C GLN A 191 -21.62 -0.82 0.97
N ARG A 192 -22.61 -1.65 0.62
CA ARG A 192 -22.60 -2.48 -0.59
C ARG A 192 -23.56 -1.85 -1.59
N GLY A 193 -23.03 -1.36 -2.70
CA GLY A 193 -23.79 -0.66 -3.72
C GLY A 193 -23.60 -1.28 -5.10
N LEU A 194 -24.60 -1.15 -5.96
CA LEU A 194 -24.53 -1.52 -7.36
C LEU A 194 -24.99 -0.34 -8.21
N ILE A 195 -24.14 0.11 -9.13
CA ILE A 195 -24.51 1.11 -10.13
C ILE A 195 -24.96 0.36 -11.38
N VAL A 196 -26.27 0.36 -11.62
CA VAL A 196 -26.85 -0.21 -12.83
C VAL A 196 -26.91 0.88 -13.90
N SER A 197 -26.28 0.66 -15.04
CA SER A 197 -26.24 1.64 -16.12
C SER A 197 -26.20 0.95 -17.48
N PRO A 198 -27.00 1.38 -18.48
CA PRO A 198 -26.83 0.91 -19.85
C PRO A 198 -25.51 1.40 -20.45
N PRO A 199 -25.05 0.80 -21.57
CA PRO A 199 -23.84 1.26 -22.25
C PRO A 199 -23.91 2.76 -22.59
N LYS A 200 -22.77 3.46 -22.43
CA LYS A 200 -22.62 4.91 -22.69
C LYS A 200 -23.47 5.85 -21.80
N ALA A 201 -24.03 5.37 -20.68
CA ALA A 201 -24.79 6.21 -19.75
C ALA A 201 -23.94 6.99 -18.72
N GLY A 202 -22.63 7.14 -18.95
CA GLY A 202 -21.76 7.91 -18.05
C GLY A 202 -21.29 7.17 -16.78
N LYS A 203 -21.36 5.82 -16.74
CA LYS A 203 -20.84 4.99 -15.62
C LYS A 203 -19.45 5.45 -15.16
N THR A 204 -18.54 5.61 -16.10
CA THR A 204 -17.14 5.98 -15.83
C THR A 204 -17.03 7.38 -15.25
N MET A 205 -17.82 8.35 -15.75
CA MET A 205 -17.83 9.71 -15.21
C MET A 205 -18.34 9.74 -13.77
N LEU A 206 -19.41 8.98 -13.47
CA LEU A 206 -19.94 8.87 -12.13
C LEU A 206 -18.93 8.24 -11.17
N LEU A 207 -18.28 7.14 -11.57
CA LEU A 207 -17.25 6.48 -10.75
C LEU A 207 -16.07 7.40 -10.45
N LYS A 208 -15.60 8.19 -11.43
CA LYS A 208 -14.56 9.21 -11.21
C LYS A 208 -15.02 10.28 -10.22
N ALA A 209 -16.26 10.76 -10.35
CA ALA A 209 -16.80 11.76 -9.44
C ALA A 209 -16.91 11.23 -8.00
N ILE A 210 -17.33 9.97 -7.83
CA ILE A 210 -17.35 9.28 -6.52
C ILE A 210 -15.92 9.19 -5.96
N ALA A 211 -14.96 8.69 -6.75
CA ALA A 211 -13.57 8.56 -6.34
C ALA A 211 -12.97 9.91 -5.88
N ASN A 212 -13.20 10.97 -6.65
CA ASN A 212 -12.74 12.32 -6.30
C ASN A 212 -13.43 12.88 -5.05
N GLY A 213 -14.73 12.60 -4.88
CA GLY A 213 -15.46 12.95 -3.66
C GLY A 213 -14.90 12.26 -2.41
N VAL A 214 -14.63 10.95 -2.50
CA VAL A 214 -13.99 10.20 -1.41
C VAL A 214 -12.60 10.76 -1.12
N SER A 215 -11.75 10.96 -2.13
CA SER A 215 -10.38 11.46 -1.95
C SER A 215 -10.32 12.86 -1.33
N ALA A 216 -11.26 13.74 -1.68
CA ALA A 216 -11.32 15.11 -1.15
C ALA A 216 -11.83 15.15 0.28
N ASN A 217 -12.91 14.43 0.59
CA ASN A 217 -13.63 14.59 1.85
C ASN A 217 -13.24 13.55 2.90
N ASN A 218 -12.69 12.41 2.50
CA ASN A 218 -12.36 11.28 3.37
C ASN A 218 -10.90 10.83 3.16
N PRO A 219 -9.90 11.68 3.46
CA PRO A 219 -8.49 11.38 3.22
C PRO A 219 -7.95 10.23 4.09
N ASP A 220 -8.69 9.81 5.12
CA ASP A 220 -8.39 8.64 5.95
C ASP A 220 -8.73 7.31 5.24
N MET A 221 -9.64 7.34 4.25
CA MET A 221 -10.03 6.15 3.52
C MET A 221 -8.96 5.72 2.52
N HIS A 222 -8.73 4.41 2.44
CA HIS A 222 -7.89 3.82 1.40
C HIS A 222 -8.74 3.51 0.15
N LEU A 223 -8.62 4.36 -0.87
CA LEU A 223 -9.36 4.22 -2.13
C LEU A 223 -8.66 3.23 -3.08
N MET A 224 -9.38 2.18 -3.49
CA MET A 224 -8.93 1.24 -4.50
C MET A 224 -9.89 1.25 -5.69
N VAL A 225 -9.35 1.33 -6.91
CA VAL A 225 -10.12 1.20 -8.16
C VAL A 225 -9.66 -0.05 -8.90
N CYS A 226 -10.53 -1.06 -8.94
CA CYS A 226 -10.27 -2.31 -9.64
C CYS A 226 -10.95 -2.29 -11.01
N LEU A 227 -10.16 -2.35 -12.09
CA LEU A 227 -10.65 -2.35 -13.46
C LEU A 227 -10.48 -3.76 -14.04
N ILE A 228 -11.59 -4.43 -14.36
CA ILE A 228 -11.62 -5.81 -14.83
C ILE A 228 -12.15 -5.84 -16.25
N GLY A 229 -11.36 -6.36 -17.19
CA GLY A 229 -11.76 -6.48 -18.60
C GLY A 229 -11.99 -5.16 -19.33
N GLU A 230 -11.57 -4.03 -18.74
CA GLU A 230 -11.70 -2.69 -19.34
C GLU A 230 -10.55 -2.42 -20.33
N ARG A 231 -10.75 -1.44 -21.23
CA ARG A 231 -9.78 -1.17 -22.29
C ARG A 231 -8.58 -0.35 -21.78
N PRO A 232 -7.37 -0.50 -22.37
CA PRO A 232 -6.17 0.22 -21.93
C PRO A 232 -6.32 1.75 -21.87
N GLU A 233 -7.07 2.33 -22.80
CA GLU A 233 -7.36 3.76 -22.84
C GLU A 233 -8.24 4.21 -21.66
N GLU A 234 -9.21 3.40 -21.24
CA GLU A 234 -10.08 3.68 -20.10
C GLU A 234 -9.32 3.55 -18.77
N VAL A 235 -8.40 2.58 -18.69
CA VAL A 235 -7.48 2.43 -17.55
C VAL A 235 -6.58 3.67 -17.41
N THR A 236 -6.02 4.14 -18.53
CA THR A 236 -5.14 5.32 -18.55
C THR A 236 -5.90 6.58 -18.17
N ASP A 237 -7.12 6.74 -18.68
CA ASP A 237 -8.02 7.85 -18.37
C ASP A 237 -8.40 7.88 -16.88
N MET A 238 -8.72 6.73 -16.29
CA MET A 238 -9.00 6.62 -14.85
C MET A 238 -7.80 7.00 -14.00
N ARG A 239 -6.60 6.48 -14.32
CA ARG A 239 -5.35 6.76 -13.59
C ARG A 239 -4.93 8.23 -13.61
N ARG A 240 -5.33 8.99 -14.63
CA ARG A 240 -5.04 10.44 -14.73
C ARG A 240 -6.09 11.31 -14.03
N SER A 241 -7.26 10.77 -13.73
CA SER A 241 -8.42 11.53 -13.27
C SER A 241 -8.66 11.49 -11.76
N ILE A 242 -7.95 10.62 -11.05
CA ILE A 242 -8.03 10.33 -9.61
C ILE A 242 -6.60 10.34 -9.08
#